data_AF-A0A7Y2DD21-F1
#
_entry.id   AF-A0A7Y2DD21-F1
#
_cell.length_a   1.000
_cell.length_b   1.000
_cell.length_c   1.000
_cell.angle_alpha   90.00
_cell.angle_beta   90.00
_cell.angle_gamma   90.00
#
_symmetry.space_group_name_H-M   'P 1'
#
loop_
_entity.id
_entity.type
_entity.pdbx_description
1 polymer ?
#
loop_
_entity_poly.entity_id
_entity_poly.type
_entity_poly.pdbx_seq_one_letter_code
_entity_poly.pdbx_strand_id
1 'polypeptide(L)'
;MSVRSYGAAASEHPLATHAIGEVVGDVIEQVGVEPDLALLFVTAAHVGVIEDMVGVVREVLRPDTLVGVTAVTVIGGGREMEDVPAVALWAGNPGRCEAVRFESITTDDGAVVTGMPHAAADG
;
A
#
# COMPACT_ATOMS: atom_id res chain seq x y z
N MET A 1 -6.45 -20.67 -16.77
CA MET A 1 -6.52 -20.12 -15.40
C MET A 1 -5.27 -19.28 -15.23
N SER A 2 -5.37 -17.96 -15.21
CA SER A 2 -4.20 -17.11 -15.02
C SER A 2 -3.70 -17.33 -13.59
N VAL A 3 -2.42 -17.63 -13.42
CA VAL A 3 -1.82 -17.67 -12.07
C VAL A 3 -1.91 -16.24 -11.52
N ARG A 4 -2.51 -16.07 -10.34
CA ARG A 4 -2.50 -14.78 -9.66
C ARG A 4 -1.06 -14.50 -9.24
N SER A 5 -0.42 -13.54 -9.89
CA SER A 5 0.93 -13.08 -9.55
C SER A 5 0.86 -11.90 -8.58
N TYR A 6 1.84 -11.85 -7.69
CA TYR A 6 2.09 -10.71 -6.81
C TYR A 6 3.60 -10.48 -6.74
N GLY A 7 3.98 -9.27 -6.37
CA GLY A 7 5.35 -8.82 -6.20
C GLY A 7 5.44 -7.95 -4.95
N ALA A 8 6.57 -8.01 -4.28
CA ALA A 8 6.80 -7.22 -3.09
C ALA A 8 8.27 -6.81 -2.98
N ALA A 9 8.51 -5.60 -2.50
CA ALA A 9 9.84 -5.07 -2.26
C ALA A 9 9.84 -4.17 -1.03
N ALA A 10 11.03 -3.97 -0.47
CA ALA A 10 11.24 -3.08 0.65
C ALA A 10 12.61 -2.40 0.55
N SER A 11 12.67 -1.16 1.02
CA SER A 11 13.88 -0.35 1.06
C SER A 11 14.03 0.29 2.43
N GLU A 12 15.27 0.37 2.92
CA GLU A 12 15.67 1.09 4.12
C GLU A 12 16.45 2.38 3.76
N HIS A 13 16.39 2.81 2.49
CA HIS A 13 17.17 3.93 2.01
C HIS A 13 16.67 5.25 2.65
N PRO A 14 17.53 6.08 3.27
CA PRO A 14 17.10 7.26 4.01
C PRO A 14 16.54 8.38 3.12
N LEU A 15 16.89 8.38 1.83
CA LEU A 15 16.33 9.30 0.84
C LEU A 15 15.07 8.70 0.22
N ALA A 16 13.94 9.39 0.40
CA ALA A 16 12.62 8.98 -0.10
C ALA A 16 12.62 8.69 -1.62
N THR A 17 13.31 9.51 -2.41
CA THR A 17 13.40 9.35 -3.87
C THR A 17 14.11 8.07 -4.29
N HIS A 18 15.12 7.64 -3.54
CA HIS A 18 15.80 6.38 -3.79
C HIS A 18 14.94 5.21 -3.28
N ALA A 19 14.40 5.31 -2.06
CA ALA A 19 13.60 4.25 -1.48
C ALA A 19 12.38 3.90 -2.34
N ILE A 20 11.66 4.91 -2.84
CA ILE A 20 10.51 4.67 -3.72
C ILE A 20 10.93 4.11 -5.08
N GLY A 21 12.05 4.58 -5.63
CA GLY A 21 12.58 4.09 -6.91
C GLY A 21 12.99 2.63 -6.83
N GLU A 22 13.67 2.23 -5.76
CA GLU A 22 14.07 0.85 -5.48
C GLU A 22 12.85 -0.07 -5.41
N VAL A 23 11.88 0.24 -4.53
CA VAL A 23 10.73 -0.66 -4.35
C VAL A 23 9.82 -0.72 -5.59
N VAL A 24 9.66 0.37 -6.33
CA VAL A 24 8.86 0.38 -7.57
C VAL A 24 9.55 -0.41 -8.67
N GLY A 25 10.86 -0.24 -8.86
CA GLY A 25 11.64 -1.00 -9.83
C GLY A 25 11.55 -2.50 -9.57
N ASP A 26 11.83 -2.91 -8.33
CA ASP A 26 11.79 -4.32 -7.92
C ASP A 26 10.40 -4.95 -8.07
N VAL A 27 9.33 -4.20 -7.78
CA VAL A 27 7.96 -4.69 -7.96
C VAL A 27 7.61 -4.83 -9.44
N ILE A 28 8.03 -3.89 -10.29
CA ILE A 28 7.81 -3.98 -11.74
C ILE A 28 8.52 -5.20 -12.33
N GLU A 29 9.72 -5.54 -11.86
CA GLU A 29 10.41 -6.75 -12.31
C GLU A 29 9.66 -8.04 -11.94
N GLN A 30 8.91 -8.04 -10.83
CA GLN A 30 8.18 -9.21 -10.33
C GLN A 30 6.79 -9.37 -10.97
N VAL A 31 6.04 -8.29 -11.15
CA VAL A 31 4.62 -8.33 -11.60
C VAL A 31 4.30 -7.50 -12.83
N GLY A 32 5.25 -6.72 -13.33
CA GLY A 32 5.01 -5.76 -14.39
C GLY A 32 4.31 -4.50 -13.89
N VAL A 33 3.70 -3.80 -14.84
CA VAL A 33 2.96 -2.55 -14.64
C VAL A 33 1.45 -2.81 -14.67
N GLU A 34 0.67 -1.83 -14.21
CA GLU A 34 -0.80 -1.87 -14.18
C GLU A 34 -1.39 -3.01 -13.32
N PRO A 35 -0.93 -3.22 -12.06
CA PRO A 35 -1.53 -4.22 -11.20
C PRO A 35 -2.92 -3.78 -10.70
N ASP A 36 -3.81 -4.74 -10.42
CA ASP A 36 -5.15 -4.42 -9.90
C ASP A 36 -5.10 -3.68 -8.54
N LEU A 37 -4.11 -4.01 -7.70
CA LEU A 37 -3.95 -3.46 -6.36
C LEU A 37 -2.49 -3.23 -6.01
N ALA A 38 -2.19 -2.09 -5.39
CA ALA A 38 -0.93 -1.81 -4.72
C ALA A 38 -1.15 -1.29 -3.29
N LEU A 39 -0.27 -1.68 -2.39
CA LEU A 39 -0.22 -1.25 -0.99
C LEU A 39 1.17 -0.68 -0.70
N LEU A 40 1.22 0.62 -0.40
CA LEU A 40 2.45 1.34 -0.06
C LEU A 40 2.48 1.60 1.44
N PHE A 41 3.49 1.07 2.13
CA PHE A 41 3.72 1.29 3.56
C PHE A 41 4.97 2.13 3.75
N VAL A 42 4.90 3.13 4.63
CA VAL A 42 6.05 3.97 4.99
C VAL A 42 6.16 4.14 6.50
N THR A 43 7.39 4.15 7.03
CA THR A 43 7.64 4.51 8.43
C THR A 43 7.59 6.02 8.64
N ALA A 44 7.63 6.44 9.92
CA ALA A 44 7.55 7.84 10.35
C ALA A 44 8.50 8.78 9.58
N ALA A 45 9.69 8.32 9.19
CA ALA A 45 10.70 9.13 8.50
C ALA A 45 10.24 9.65 7.12
N HIS A 46 9.26 9.01 6.48
CA HIS A 46 8.77 9.37 5.16
C HIS A 46 7.33 9.89 5.14
N VAL A 47 6.67 10.01 6.30
CA VAL A 47 5.28 10.46 6.38
C VAL A 47 5.08 11.83 5.74
N GLY A 48 6.01 12.76 5.92
CA GLY A 48 5.90 14.11 5.36
C GLY A 48 6.06 14.21 3.83
N VAL A 49 6.40 13.11 3.15
CA VAL A 49 6.61 13.04 1.69
C VAL A 49 5.85 11.86 1.06
N ILE A 50 4.90 11.26 1.78
CA ILE A 50 4.19 10.07 1.30
C ILE A 50 3.33 10.40 0.07
N GLU A 51 2.79 11.60 -0.03
CA GLU A 51 1.99 12.04 -1.19
C GLU A 51 2.82 12.03 -2.48
N ASP A 52 4.09 12.46 -2.41
CA ASP A 52 5.01 12.41 -3.55
C ASP A 52 5.31 10.97 -3.95
N MET A 53 5.53 10.09 -2.96
CA MET A 53 5.75 8.66 -3.20
C MET A 53 4.52 7.98 -3.82
N VAL A 54 3.31 8.31 -3.36
CA VAL A 54 2.05 7.88 -3.96
C VAL A 54 1.94 8.37 -5.40
N GLY A 55 2.36 9.61 -5.68
CA GLY A 55 2.47 10.14 -7.04
C GLY A 55 3.34 9.26 -7.94
N VAL A 56 4.54 8.92 -7.47
CA VAL A 56 5.47 8.03 -8.21
C VAL A 56 4.84 6.65 -8.47
N VAL A 57 4.20 6.03 -7.48
CA VAL A 57 3.54 4.72 -7.66
C VAL A 57 2.43 4.82 -8.72
N ARG A 58 1.62 5.90 -8.69
CA ARG A 58 0.56 6.11 -9.68
C ARG A 58 1.09 6.37 -11.08
N GLU A 59 2.21 7.08 -11.21
CA GLU A 59 2.80 7.41 -12.52
C GLU A 59 3.53 6.22 -13.13
N VAL A 60 4.30 5.49 -12.33
CA VAL A 60 5.24 4.46 -12.82
C VAL A 60 4.61 3.07 -12.80
N LEU A 61 4.10 2.63 -11.63
CA LEU A 61 3.49 1.31 -11.48
C LEU A 61 2.05 1.26 -12.02
N ARG A 62 1.33 2.40 -11.96
CA ARG A 62 -0.03 2.59 -12.51
C ARG A 62 -1.07 1.59 -11.98
N PRO A 63 -1.15 1.34 -10.66
CA PRO A 63 -2.15 0.42 -10.11
C PRO A 63 -3.57 0.96 -10.28
N ASP A 64 -4.54 0.06 -10.50
CA ASP A 64 -5.96 0.41 -10.53
C ASP A 64 -6.44 0.94 -9.17
N THR A 65 -6.06 0.25 -8.10
CA THR A 65 -6.32 0.66 -6.71
C THR A 65 -5.01 0.79 -5.94
N LEU A 66 -4.86 1.89 -5.19
CA LEU A 66 -3.70 2.14 -4.35
C LEU A 66 -4.14 2.56 -2.95
N VAL A 67 -3.57 1.90 -1.94
CA VAL A 67 -3.68 2.30 -0.54
C VAL A 67 -2.30 2.70 -0.03
N GLY A 68 -2.19 3.93 0.49
CA GLY A 68 -1.02 4.40 1.23
C GLY A 68 -1.23 4.23 2.73
N VAL A 69 -0.22 3.73 3.43
CA VAL A 69 -0.27 3.44 4.86
C VAL A 69 0.95 4.02 5.55
N THR A 70 0.73 4.86 6.54
CA THR A 70 1.76 5.26 7.50
C THR A 70 1.77 4.24 8.63
N ALA A 71 2.92 3.69 8.96
CA ALA A 71 3.07 2.70 10.01
C ALA A 71 4.21 3.07 10.96
N VAL A 72 4.16 2.54 12.18
CA VAL A 72 5.32 2.59 13.10
C VAL A 72 6.42 1.68 12.57
N THR A 73 6.03 0.49 12.12
CA THR A 73 6.91 -0.57 11.65
C THR A 73 6.41 -1.11 10.31
N VAL A 74 7.33 -1.47 9.43
CA VAL A 74 7.02 -2.05 8.11
C VAL A 74 7.71 -3.40 7.97
N ILE A 75 7.08 -4.34 7.26
CA ILE A 75 7.62 -5.68 6.98
C ILE A 75 7.73 -5.86 5.47
N GLY A 76 8.90 -6.30 5.00
CA GLY A 76 9.12 -6.65 3.61
C GLY A 76 10.49 -7.30 3.39
N GLY A 77 10.63 -8.09 2.31
CA GLY A 77 11.88 -8.82 2.05
C GLY A 77 12.28 -9.82 3.16
N GLY A 78 11.32 -10.28 3.96
CA GLY A 78 11.56 -11.19 5.08
C GLY A 78 12.13 -10.53 6.35
N ARG A 79 12.10 -9.20 6.45
CA ARG A 79 12.57 -8.44 7.61
C ARG A 79 11.51 -7.48 8.13
N GLU A 80 11.61 -7.17 9.41
CA GLU A 80 10.86 -6.12 10.10
C GLU A 80 11.77 -4.90 10.25
N MET A 81 11.25 -3.72 9.92
CA MET A 81 11.99 -2.46 9.93
C MET A 81 11.25 -1.46 10.85
N GLU A 82 11.78 -1.32 12.07
CA GLU A 82 11.31 -0.44 13.14
C GLU A 82 12.36 0.67 13.38
N ASP A 83 11.90 1.87 13.72
CA ASP A 83 12.75 3.03 14.05
C ASP A 83 13.79 3.44 12.99
N VAL A 84 13.61 2.99 11.74
CA VAL A 84 14.44 3.34 10.59
C VAL A 84 13.59 3.91 9.44
N PRO A 85 14.18 4.73 8.55
CA PRO A 85 13.52 5.06 7.28
C PRO A 85 13.25 3.79 6.50
N ALA A 86 11.98 3.51 6.20
CA ALA A 86 11.61 2.32 5.47
C ALA A 86 10.36 2.53 4.62
N VAL A 87 10.37 1.86 3.48
CA VAL A 87 9.26 1.76 2.53
C VAL A 87 9.07 0.29 2.20
N ALA A 88 7.84 -0.19 2.18
CA ALA A 88 7.50 -1.45 1.53
C ALA A 88 6.36 -1.24 0.53
N LEU A 89 6.46 -1.93 -0.59
CA LEU A 89 5.46 -1.94 -1.63
C LEU A 89 5.07 -3.37 -1.93
N TRP A 90 3.78 -3.66 -1.86
CA TRP A 90 3.19 -4.89 -2.37
C TRP A 90 2.28 -4.55 -3.53
N ALA A 91 2.30 -5.35 -4.59
CA ALA A 91 1.34 -5.24 -5.69
C ALA A 91 0.94 -6.61 -6.22
N GLY A 92 -0.28 -6.74 -6.73
CA GLY A 92 -0.74 -7.99 -7.30
C GLY A 92 -2.03 -7.88 -8.08
N ASN A 93 -2.43 -9.01 -8.66
CA ASN A 93 -3.58 -9.11 -9.56
C ASN A 93 -4.70 -10.03 -9.01
N PRO A 94 -5.33 -9.70 -7.87
CA PRO A 94 -6.46 -10.46 -7.35
C PRO A 94 -7.72 -10.39 -8.22
N GLY A 95 -7.79 -9.44 -9.16
CA GLY A 95 -8.99 -8.93 -9.83
C GLY A 95 -9.37 -7.54 -9.30
N ARG A 96 -10.43 -6.97 -9.87
CA ARG A 96 -10.93 -5.62 -9.54
C ARG A 96 -11.05 -5.40 -8.03
N CYS A 97 -10.34 -4.39 -7.54
CA CYS A 97 -10.40 -3.93 -6.16
C CYS A 97 -11.06 -2.54 -6.09
N GLU A 98 -11.71 -2.24 -4.97
CA GLU A 98 -12.29 -0.92 -4.69
C GLU A 98 -11.91 -0.52 -3.26
N ALA A 99 -11.27 0.64 -3.11
CA ALA A 99 -10.92 1.18 -1.81
C ALA A 99 -12.17 1.77 -1.15
N VAL A 100 -12.49 1.28 0.05
CA VAL A 100 -13.63 1.74 0.86
C VAL A 100 -13.11 2.39 2.14
N ARG A 101 -13.73 3.48 2.56
CA ARG A 101 -13.38 4.19 3.79
C ARG A 101 -14.37 3.81 4.89
N PHE A 102 -13.85 3.22 5.95
CA PHE A 102 -14.59 2.98 7.19
C PHE A 102 -14.27 4.03 8.23
N GLU A 103 -15.28 4.39 9.02
CA GLU A 103 -15.12 5.25 10.18
C GLU A 103 -15.88 4.67 11.37
N SER A 104 -15.19 4.51 12.50
CA SER A 104 -15.79 4.07 13.75
C SER A 104 -16.09 5.29 14.61
N ILE A 105 -17.35 5.43 15.01
CA ILE A 105 -17.86 6.51 15.85
C ILE A 105 -18.27 5.90 17.19
N THR A 106 -17.66 6.35 18.27
CA THR A 106 -18.07 5.96 19.62
C THR A 106 -19.32 6.73 20.01
N THR A 107 -20.36 6.01 20.42
CA THR A 107 -21.64 6.54 20.92
C THR A 107 -21.91 6.01 22.32
N ASP A 108 -22.94 6.53 22.99
CA ASP A 108 -23.37 6.05 24.30
C ASP A 108 -23.79 4.56 24.28
N ASP A 109 -24.25 4.07 23.13
CA ASP A 109 -24.67 2.67 22.90
C ASP A 109 -23.54 1.77 22.37
N GLY A 110 -22.31 2.30 22.25
CA GLY A 110 -21.14 1.58 21.76
C GLY A 110 -20.58 2.12 20.44
N ALA A 111 -19.73 1.33 19.78
CA ALA A 111 -19.09 1.73 18.52
C ALA A 111 -19.99 1.47 17.31
N VAL A 112 -20.18 2.51 16.49
CA VAL A 112 -20.89 2.44 15.22
C VAL A 112 -19.88 2.56 14.08
N VAL A 113 -19.86 1.59 13.17
CA VAL A 113 -19.00 1.64 11.97
C VAL A 113 -19.83 2.14 10.78
N THR A 114 -19.33 3.17 10.11
CA THR A 114 -19.93 3.79 8.92
C THR A 114 -19.05 3.56 7.69
N GLY A 115 -19.62 3.72 6.49
CA GLY A 115 -18.88 3.57 5.21
C GLY A 115 -18.98 2.19 4.53
N MET A 116 -19.81 1.28 5.06
CA MET A 116 -20.12 -0.01 4.41
C MET A 116 -20.83 0.19 3.06
N PRO A 117 -20.26 -0.31 1.95
CA PRO A 117 -20.98 -0.36 0.68
C PRO A 117 -22.25 -1.19 0.83
N HIS A 118 -23.36 -0.70 0.28
CA HIS A 118 -24.64 -1.38 0.37
C HIS A 118 -24.58 -2.81 -0.20
N ALA A 119 -23.85 -3.00 -1.30
CA ALA A 119 -23.66 -4.30 -1.94
C ALA A 119 -22.80 -5.30 -1.14
N ALA A 120 -22.06 -4.85 -0.11
CA ALA A 120 -21.24 -5.71 0.74
C ALA A 120 -21.98 -6.13 2.04
N ALA A 121 -23.16 -5.57 2.30
CA ALA A 121 -23.96 -5.86 3.49
C ALA A 121 -24.85 -7.12 3.33
N ASP A 122 -25.10 -7.53 2.09
CA ASP A 122 -25.94 -8.69 1.73
C ASP A 122 -25.02 -9.86 1.35
N GLY A 123 -24.48 -10.55 2.37
CA GLY A 123 -23.57 -11.69 2.18
C GLY A 123 -24.18 -12.88 1.42
#